data_AF-Q9TFG5-F1
#
_entry.id   AF-Q9TFG5-F1
#
_cell.length_a   1.000
_cell.length_b   1.000
_cell.length_c   1.000
_cell.angle_alpha   90.00
_cell.angle_beta   90.00
_cell.angle_gamma   90.00
#
_symmetry.space_group_name_H-M   'P 1'
#
loop_
_entity.id
_entity.type
_entity.pdbx_description
1 polymer ?
#
loop_
_entity_poly.entity_id
_entity_poly.type
_entity_poly.pdbx_seq_one_letter_code
_entity_poly.pdbx_strand_id
1 'polypeptide(L)'
;ILLLHRTPSFVLMGMSLVCMLLSTFSWWRDLIREGDIGLHTRFVIKSFRDGVALFILSEVMFFFTFFWTFFHNALSPSCELGMRWPPPGIRTPNPSSTSLFETGLLISSGLF
;
A
#
# COMPACT_ATOMS: atom_id res chain seq x y z
N ILE A 1 -17.76 -7.54 27.26
CA ILE A 1 -17.92 -6.09 27.53
C ILE A 1 -17.23 -5.70 28.85
N LEU A 2 -17.59 -6.28 30.00
CA LEU A 2 -16.91 -6.02 31.28
C LEU A 2 -15.40 -6.33 31.30
N LEU A 3 -14.97 -7.37 30.60
CA LEU A 3 -13.55 -7.76 30.48
C LEU A 3 -12.74 -6.75 29.65
N LEU A 4 -13.38 -6.11 28.67
CA LEU A 4 -12.79 -5.18 27.70
C LEU A 4 -12.50 -3.81 28.32
N HIS A 5 -13.28 -3.42 29.34
CA HIS A 5 -13.10 -2.17 30.08
C HIS A 5 -11.89 -2.21 31.04
N ARG A 6 -11.44 -3.41 31.45
CA ARG A 6 -10.36 -3.56 32.44
C ARG A 6 -8.99 -3.82 31.83
N THR A 7 -8.91 -4.03 30.52
CA THR A 7 -7.66 -4.33 29.81
C THR A 7 -6.93 -3.05 29.39
N PRO A 8 -5.58 -3.01 29.47
CA PRO A 8 -4.81 -1.86 29.00
C PRO A 8 -4.96 -1.64 27.49
N SER A 9 -4.95 -0.38 27.05
CA SER A 9 -5.23 0.03 25.66
C SER A 9 -4.30 -0.61 24.62
N PHE A 10 -3.03 -0.82 24.96
CA PHE A 10 -2.07 -1.49 24.08
C PHE A 10 -2.46 -2.96 23.80
N VAL A 11 -2.96 -3.68 24.81
CA VAL A 11 -3.42 -5.07 24.64
C VAL A 11 -4.66 -5.12 23.75
N LEU A 12 -5.56 -4.14 23.87
CA LEU A 12 -6.73 -4.00 23.00
C LEU A 12 -6.32 -3.76 21.53
N MET A 13 -5.35 -2.85 21.30
CA MET A 13 -4.82 -2.60 19.96
C MET A 13 -4.20 -3.87 19.35
N GLY A 14 -3.35 -4.58 20.11
CA GLY A 14 -2.76 -5.85 19.66
C GLY A 14 -3.81 -6.91 19.33
N MET A 15 -4.81 -7.10 20.20
CA MET A 15 -5.90 -8.04 19.95
C MET A 15 -6.73 -7.66 18.72
N SER A 16 -7.01 -6.37 18.50
CA SER A 16 -7.74 -5.91 17.33
C SER A 16 -6.97 -6.16 16.02
N LEU A 17 -5.65 -5.93 16.01
CA LEU A 17 -4.80 -6.16 14.85
C LEU A 17 -4.72 -7.66 14.51
N VAL A 18 -4.56 -8.53 15.52
CA VAL A 18 -4.61 -9.98 15.33
C VAL A 18 -5.96 -10.43 14.79
N CYS A 19 -7.07 -9.90 15.34
CA CYS A 19 -8.41 -10.22 14.86
C CYS A 19 -8.61 -9.79 13.40
N MET A 20 -8.16 -8.59 13.03
CA MET A 20 -8.20 -8.12 11.64
C MET A 20 -7.43 -9.05 10.71
N LEU A 21 -6.20 -9.44 11.05
CA LEU A 21 -5.39 -10.37 10.25
C LEU A 21 -6.03 -11.76 10.11
N LEU A 22 -6.59 -12.30 11.21
CA LEU A 22 -7.29 -13.58 11.17
C LEU A 22 -8.56 -13.51 10.31
N SER A 23 -9.28 -12.40 10.35
CA SER A 23 -10.49 -12.19 9.55
C SER A 23 -10.18 -12.12 8.06
N THR A 24 -9.12 -11.39 7.65
CA THR A 24 -8.74 -11.30 6.23
C THR A 24 -8.20 -12.62 5.71
N PHE A 25 -7.40 -13.34 6.50
CA PHE A 25 -6.94 -14.69 6.14
C PHE A 25 -8.11 -15.68 5.98
N SER A 26 -9.05 -15.66 6.94
CA SER A 26 -10.23 -16.54 6.89
C SER A 26 -11.10 -16.24 5.67
N TRP A 27 -11.32 -14.96 5.36
CA TRP A 27 -12.07 -14.54 4.19
C TRP A 27 -11.42 -15.00 2.88
N TRP A 28 -10.10 -14.83 2.74
CA TRP A 28 -9.39 -15.25 1.53
C TRP A 28 -9.41 -16.77 1.33
N ARG A 29 -9.26 -17.53 2.42
CA ARG A 29 -9.40 -18.98 2.41
C ARG A 29 -10.78 -19.42 1.92
N ASP A 30 -11.83 -18.75 2.38
CA ASP A 30 -13.21 -19.11 2.01
C ASP A 30 -13.49 -18.72 0.54
N LEU A 31 -12.96 -17.59 0.06
CA LEU A 31 -13.01 -17.20 -1.36
C LEU A 31 -12.36 -18.26 -2.28
N ILE A 32 -11.19 -18.80 -1.90
CA ILE A 32 -10.52 -19.85 -2.69
C ILE A 32 -11.37 -21.14 -2.71
N ARG A 33 -11.96 -21.53 -1.58
CA ARG A 33 -12.82 -22.70 -1.50
C ARG A 33 -14.07 -22.56 -2.36
N GLU A 34 -14.69 -21.38 -2.37
CA GLU A 34 -15.82 -21.09 -3.27
C GLU A 34 -15.42 -21.23 -4.76
N GLY A 35 -14.17 -20.86 -5.08
CA GLY A 35 -13.50 -21.12 -6.35
C GLY A 35 -13.45 -22.59 -6.72
N ASP A 36 -12.87 -23.41 -5.84
CA ASP A 36 -12.68 -24.85 -6.05
C ASP A 36 -14.01 -25.61 -6.15
N ILE A 37 -15.06 -25.15 -5.45
CA ILE A 37 -16.42 -25.71 -5.52
C ILE A 37 -17.11 -25.37 -6.86
N GLY A 38 -16.57 -24.42 -7.64
CA GLY A 38 -17.08 -24.04 -8.96
C GLY A 38 -18.16 -22.96 -8.95
N LEU A 39 -18.26 -22.17 -7.88
CA LEU A 39 -19.27 -21.09 -7.75
C LEU A 39 -18.92 -19.84 -8.59
N HIS A 40 -17.70 -19.77 -9.14
CA HIS A 40 -17.22 -18.66 -9.94
C HIS A 40 -17.76 -18.72 -11.38
N THR A 41 -19.00 -18.27 -11.56
CA THR A 41 -19.58 -18.10 -12.89
C THR A 41 -18.84 -17.03 -13.71
N ARG A 42 -19.02 -17.03 -15.05
CA ARG A 42 -18.39 -16.04 -15.94
C ARG A 42 -18.71 -14.59 -15.57
N PHE A 43 -19.92 -14.33 -15.05
CA PHE A 43 -20.32 -13.01 -14.58
C PHE A 43 -19.53 -12.60 -13.33
N VAL A 44 -19.40 -13.51 -12.35
CA VAL A 44 -18.64 -13.29 -11.11
C VAL A 44 -17.16 -13.02 -11.39
N ILE A 45 -16.55 -13.80 -12.30
CA ILE A 45 -15.15 -13.58 -12.70
C ILE A 45 -14.97 -12.21 -13.36
N LYS A 46 -15.92 -11.79 -14.21
CA LYS A 46 -15.91 -10.45 -14.80
C LYS A 46 -15.96 -9.37 -13.70
N SER A 47 -16.83 -9.50 -12.72
CA SER A 47 -16.91 -8.58 -11.59
C SER A 47 -15.61 -8.52 -10.78
N PHE A 48 -14.93 -9.64 -10.55
CA PHE A 48 -13.62 -9.63 -9.88
C PHE A 48 -12.56 -8.89 -10.70
N ARG A 49 -12.50 -9.13 -12.02
CA ARG A 49 -11.55 -8.45 -12.91
C ARG A 49 -11.79 -6.93 -12.93
N ASP A 50 -13.04 -6.51 -13.09
CA ASP A 50 -13.41 -5.10 -13.12
C ASP A 50 -13.17 -4.46 -11.75
N GLY A 51 -13.42 -5.20 -10.65
CA GLY A 51 -13.12 -4.77 -9.28
C GLY A 51 -11.63 -4.58 -9.01
N VAL A 52 -10.77 -5.51 -9.43
CA VAL A 52 -9.31 -5.38 -9.31
C VAL A 52 -8.78 -4.21 -10.14
N ALA A 53 -9.32 -3.98 -11.33
CA ALA A 53 -8.94 -2.83 -12.16
C ALA A 53 -9.25 -1.50 -11.47
N LEU A 54 -10.45 -1.36 -10.88
CA LEU A 54 -10.84 -0.17 -10.13
C LEU A 54 -10.03 -0.01 -8.83
N PHE A 55 -9.71 -1.11 -8.15
CA PHE A 55 -8.85 -1.10 -6.97
C PHE A 55 -7.43 -0.59 -7.32
N ILE A 56 -6.80 -1.11 -8.38
CA ILE A 56 -5.49 -0.64 -8.85
C ILE A 56 -5.56 0.84 -9.25
N LEU A 57 -6.63 1.27 -9.92
CA LEU A 57 -6.82 2.69 -10.26
C LEU A 57 -6.87 3.56 -9.00
N SER A 58 -7.55 3.11 -7.94
CA SER A 58 -7.60 3.84 -6.67
C SER A 58 -6.23 3.97 -6.00
N GLU A 59 -5.40 2.92 -6.06
CA GLU A 59 -4.02 2.95 -5.56
C GLU A 59 -3.12 3.90 -6.38
N VAL A 60 -3.25 3.91 -7.70
CA VAL A 60 -2.51 4.86 -8.56
C VAL A 60 -2.86 6.31 -8.20
N MET A 61 -4.14 6.61 -7.96
CA MET A 61 -4.57 7.94 -7.53
C MET A 61 -4.09 8.28 -6.11
N PHE A 62 -4.03 7.30 -5.20
CA PHE A 62 -3.41 7.48 -3.89
C PHE A 62 -1.93 7.87 -4.02
N PHE A 63 -1.14 7.17 -4.82
CA PHE A 63 0.26 7.53 -5.08
C PHE A 63 0.42 8.88 -5.80
N PHE A 64 -0.51 9.22 -6.69
CA PHE A 64 -0.51 10.52 -7.36
C PHE A 64 -0.52 11.69 -6.38
N THR A 65 -1.22 11.55 -5.23
CA THR A 65 -1.21 12.61 -4.20
C THR A 65 0.19 12.83 -3.61
N PHE A 66 0.97 11.77 -3.37
CA PHE A 66 2.34 11.92 -2.88
C PHE A 66 3.24 12.59 -3.91
N PHE A 67 3.17 12.17 -5.18
CA PHE A 67 3.92 12.83 -6.26
C PHE A 67 3.54 14.29 -6.41
N TRP A 68 2.24 14.60 -6.33
CA TRP A 68 1.77 15.99 -6.34
C TRP A 68 2.39 16.82 -5.23
N THR A 69 2.36 16.32 -3.98
CA THR A 69 2.98 17.02 -2.84
C THR A 69 4.49 17.17 -2.99
N PHE A 70 5.17 16.15 -3.53
CA PHE A 70 6.61 16.20 -3.80
C PHE A 70 6.94 17.28 -4.84
N PHE A 71 6.25 17.29 -5.99
CA PHE A 71 6.49 18.28 -7.05
C PHE A 71 6.14 19.69 -6.60
N HIS A 72 5.05 19.86 -5.85
CA HIS A 72 4.67 21.16 -5.31
C HIS A 72 5.78 21.74 -4.42
N ASN A 73 6.35 20.93 -3.52
CA ASN A 73 7.42 21.37 -2.63
C ASN A 73 8.79 21.51 -3.34
N ALA A 74 9.06 20.70 -4.37
CA ALA A 74 10.32 20.74 -5.10
C ALA A 74 10.40 21.90 -6.11
N LEU A 75 9.29 22.26 -6.77
CA LEU A 75 9.23 23.32 -7.77
C LEU A 75 9.13 24.72 -7.16
N SER A 76 8.43 24.86 -6.03
CA SER A 76 8.31 26.11 -5.29
C SER A 76 8.66 25.91 -3.81
N PRO A 77 9.96 25.74 -3.48
CA PRO A 77 10.39 25.55 -2.10
C PRO A 77 10.05 26.80 -1.27
N SER A 78 9.56 26.58 -0.04
CA SER A 78 9.23 27.67 0.88
C SER A 78 10.49 28.44 1.31
N CYS A 79 10.31 29.69 1.75
CA CYS A 79 11.40 30.50 2.29
C CYS A 79 12.11 29.82 3.46
N GLU A 80 11.37 29.07 4.28
CA GLU A 80 11.89 28.31 5.43
C GLU A 80 12.86 27.19 5.03
N LEU A 81 12.71 26.65 3.81
CA LEU A 81 13.59 25.62 3.23
C LEU A 81 14.82 26.22 2.53
N GLY A 82 15.00 27.55 2.53
CA GLY A 82 16.13 28.23 1.90
C GLY A 82 15.98 28.44 0.39
N MET A 83 14.75 28.42 -0.14
CA MET A 83 14.43 28.68 -1.56
C MET A 83 15.15 27.76 -2.56
N ARG A 84 15.60 26.58 -2.12
CA ARG A 84 16.33 25.61 -2.94
C ARG A 84 15.88 24.20 -2.62
N TRP A 85 15.86 23.35 -3.64
CA TRP A 85 15.64 21.91 -3.51
C TRP A 85 16.85 21.16 -4.07
N PRO A 86 17.45 20.20 -3.34
CA PRO A 86 17.13 19.79 -1.98
C PRO A 86 17.46 20.87 -0.95
N PRO A 87 16.75 20.90 0.20
CA PRO A 87 17.08 21.79 1.30
C PRO A 87 18.53 21.61 1.78
N PRO A 88 19.20 22.70 2.20
CA PRO A 88 20.57 22.63 2.67
C PRO A 88 20.68 21.71 3.90
N GLY A 89 21.73 20.89 3.95
CA GLY A 89 21.98 19.94 5.05
C GLY A 89 21.41 18.53 4.83
N ILE A 90 20.56 18.32 3.81
CA ILE A 90 20.07 16.99 3.45
C ILE A 90 21.04 16.32 2.47
N ARG A 91 21.56 15.15 2.85
CA ARG A 91 22.36 14.30 1.95
C ARG A 91 21.42 13.43 1.12
N THR A 92 21.31 13.70 -0.17
CA THR A 92 20.51 12.86 -1.08
C THR A 92 21.25 11.56 -1.39
N PRO A 93 20.57 10.40 -1.38
CA PRO A 93 21.17 9.15 -1.83
C PRO A 93 21.59 9.25 -3.31
N ASN A 94 22.67 8.56 -3.68
CA ASN A 94 23.14 8.57 -5.07
C ASN A 94 22.21 7.71 -5.95
N PRO A 95 21.50 8.29 -6.93
CA PRO A 95 20.51 7.58 -7.73
C PRO A 95 21.11 6.44 -8.57
N SER A 96 22.40 6.48 -8.93
CA SER A 96 23.03 5.47 -9.79
C SER A 96 23.43 4.18 -9.07
N SER A 97 23.37 4.15 -7.73
CA SER A 97 23.84 3.02 -6.92
C SER A 97 22.67 2.19 -6.38
N THR A 98 22.21 2.50 -5.17
CA THR A 98 21.17 1.74 -4.47
C THR A 98 19.84 1.76 -5.21
N SER A 99 19.40 2.93 -5.69
CA SER A 99 18.12 3.07 -6.40
C SER A 99 18.11 2.32 -7.73
N LEU A 100 19.21 2.32 -8.48
CA LEU A 100 19.30 1.59 -9.75
C LEU A 100 19.22 0.07 -9.54
N PHE A 101 19.90 -0.45 -8.52
CA PHE A 101 19.84 -1.87 -8.18
C PHE A 101 18.40 -2.33 -7.87
N GLU A 102 17.67 -1.56 -7.06
CA GLU A 102 16.27 -1.85 -6.73
C GLU A 102 15.36 -1.81 -7.97
N THR A 103 15.56 -0.86 -8.89
CA THR A 103 14.81 -0.83 -10.15
C THR A 103 15.10 -2.06 -11.01
N GLY A 104 16.36 -2.49 -11.09
CA GLY A 104 16.74 -3.71 -11.80
C GLY A 104 16.10 -4.95 -11.21
N LEU A 105 16.06 -5.06 -9.87
CA LEU A 105 15.41 -6.15 -9.17
C LEU A 105 13.90 -6.22 -9.49
N LEU A 106 13.20 -5.09 -9.42
CA LEU A 106 11.78 -5.00 -9.76
C LEU A 106 11.50 -5.39 -11.21
N ILE A 107 12.28 -4.87 -12.16
CA ILE A 107 12.15 -5.21 -13.59
C ILE A 107 12.41 -6.71 -13.81
N SER A 108 13.44 -7.27 -13.18
CA SER A 108 13.74 -8.69 -13.30
C SER A 108 12.61 -9.57 -12.77
N SER A 109 11.99 -9.20 -11.65
CA SER A 109 10.89 -9.97 -11.05
C SER A 109 9.62 -10.02 -11.89
N GLY A 110 9.44 -9.09 -12.84
CA GLY A 110 8.32 -9.10 -13.78
C GLY A 110 8.59 -9.87 -15.08
N LEU A 111 9.87 -10.17 -15.38
CA LEU A 111 10.26 -10.95 -16.56
C LEU A 111 10.26 -12.46 -16.31
N PHE A 112 10.46 -12.86 -15.04
CA PHE A 112 10.40 -14.24 -14.57
C PHE A 112 9.01 -14.58 -14.06
#